data_AF-A0A9E6X2Z5-F1
#
_entry.id   AF-A0A9E6X2Z5-F1
#
_cell.length_a   1.000
_cell.length_b   1.000
_cell.length_c   1.000
_cell.angle_alpha   90.00
_cell.angle_beta   90.00
_cell.angle_gamma   90.00
#
_symmetry.space_group_name_H-M   'P 1'
#
loop_
_entity.id
_entity.type
_entity.pdbx_description
1 polymer ?
#
loop_
_entity_poly.entity_id
_entity_poly.type
_entity_poly.pdbx_seq_one_letter_code
_entity_poly.pdbx_strand_id
1 'polypeptide(L)'
;MKYTELEERLAALPKVGRSFLPYAIDWVAGGRPSPTLVALIPQGNGTVTATVGDLREKVEPVTNDDGSIRVFATEDEACEWAWGYLEPSLSSSPKYTAEQTEEALRSAQAQLQRAQALLDRSRPTGHD
;
A
#
# COMPACT_ATOMS: atom_id res chain seq x y z
N MET A 1 18.98 2.91 -9.48
CA MET A 1 18.89 1.63 -8.73
C MET A 1 18.20 0.58 -9.57
N LYS A 2 18.65 -0.69 -9.54
CA LYS A 2 17.97 -1.79 -10.26
C LYS A 2 16.74 -2.30 -9.53
N TYR A 3 15.83 -2.97 -10.24
CA TYR A 3 14.59 -3.48 -9.66
C TYR A 3 14.83 -4.44 -8.49
N THR A 4 15.79 -5.36 -8.61
CA THR A 4 16.15 -6.28 -7.52
C THR A 4 16.67 -5.55 -6.28
N GLU A 5 17.42 -4.47 -6.47
CA GLU A 5 17.91 -3.64 -5.36
C GLU A 5 16.74 -2.85 -4.70
N LEU A 6 15.76 -2.40 -5.49
CA LEU A 6 14.52 -1.80 -4.96
C LEU A 6 13.74 -2.80 -4.11
N GLU A 7 13.59 -4.04 -4.59
CA GLU A 7 12.90 -5.12 -3.87
C GLU A 7 13.55 -5.40 -2.51
N GLU A 8 14.88 -5.50 -2.47
CA GLU A 8 15.64 -5.72 -1.23
C GLU A 8 15.46 -4.57 -0.24
N ARG A 9 15.53 -3.33 -0.72
CA ARG A 9 15.35 -2.14 0.14
C ARG A 9 13.94 -2.04 0.68
N LEU A 10 12.92 -2.30 -0.14
CA LEU A 10 11.53 -2.31 0.31
C LEU A 10 11.26 -3.45 1.30
N ALA A 11 11.78 -4.64 1.05
CA ALA A 11 11.63 -5.78 1.97
C ALA A 11 12.29 -5.55 3.33
N ALA A 12 13.30 -4.69 3.41
CA ALA A 12 13.93 -4.29 4.67
C ALA A 12 13.10 -3.29 5.49
N LEU A 13 12.04 -2.69 4.93
CA LEU A 13 11.18 -1.76 5.66
C LEU A 13 10.29 -2.49 6.68
N PRO A 14 10.05 -1.90 7.88
CA PRO A 14 9.32 -2.56 8.97
C PRO A 14 7.89 -2.99 8.61
N LYS A 15 7.22 -2.26 7.71
CA LYS A 15 5.82 -2.51 7.32
C LYS A 15 5.66 -3.43 6.12
N VAL A 16 6.76 -3.76 5.42
CA VAL A 16 6.71 -4.50 4.17
C VAL A 16 7.12 -5.95 4.45
N GLY A 17 8.39 -6.20 4.77
CA GLY A 17 8.91 -7.56 4.82
C GLY A 17 8.73 -8.31 3.48
N ARG A 18 9.18 -9.56 3.40
CA ARG A 18 9.10 -10.32 2.14
C ARG A 18 7.68 -10.71 1.74
N SER A 19 6.76 -10.85 2.70
CA SER A 19 5.39 -11.28 2.44
C SER A 19 4.50 -10.18 1.86
N PHE A 20 4.73 -8.92 2.22
CA PHE A 20 3.96 -7.79 1.69
C PHE A 20 4.58 -7.20 0.41
N LEU A 21 5.84 -7.52 0.10
CA LEU A 21 6.56 -6.97 -1.04
C LEU A 21 5.76 -7.03 -2.37
N PRO A 22 5.11 -8.16 -2.73
CA PRO A 22 4.33 -8.24 -3.97
C PRO A 22 3.09 -7.34 -4.01
N TYR A 23 2.70 -6.74 -2.89
CA TYR A 23 1.62 -5.75 -2.82
C TYR A 23 2.15 -4.32 -2.86
N ALA A 24 3.40 -4.10 -2.43
CA ALA A 24 4.03 -2.80 -2.44
C ALA A 24 4.54 -2.41 -3.84
N ILE A 25 5.16 -3.35 -4.55
CA ILE A 25 5.79 -3.10 -5.84
C ILE A 25 5.59 -4.30 -6.78
N ASP A 26 5.40 -4.04 -8.06
CA ASP A 26 5.32 -5.07 -9.11
C ASP A 26 6.03 -4.60 -10.38
N TRP A 27 6.62 -5.55 -11.12
CA TRP A 27 7.23 -5.34 -12.43
C TRP A 27 6.42 -6.05 -13.51
N VAL A 28 5.62 -5.30 -14.24
CA VAL A 28 4.61 -5.86 -15.13
C VAL A 28 5.09 -5.83 -16.59
N ALA A 29 5.82 -6.87 -16.97
CA ALA A 29 6.32 -7.02 -18.35
C ALA A 29 5.22 -7.11 -19.43
N GLY A 30 3.99 -7.48 -19.06
CA GLY A 30 2.87 -7.68 -19.99
C GLY A 30 1.93 -6.48 -20.15
N GLY A 31 2.22 -5.33 -19.52
CA GLY A 31 1.40 -4.13 -19.65
C GLY A 31 0.04 -4.18 -18.92
N ARG A 32 -0.26 -5.25 -18.18
CA ARG A 32 -1.48 -5.35 -17.37
C ARG A 32 -1.30 -4.59 -16.06
N PRO A 33 -2.12 -3.58 -15.76
CA PRO A 33 -2.03 -2.87 -14.50
C PRO A 33 -2.24 -3.84 -13.33
N SER A 34 -1.34 -3.80 -12.35
CA SER A 34 -1.42 -4.57 -11.10
C SER A 34 -1.98 -3.66 -10.01
N PRO A 35 -2.88 -4.11 -9.13
CA PRO A 35 -3.45 -3.28 -8.07
C PRO A 35 -2.46 -2.99 -6.92
N THR A 36 -1.16 -3.24 -7.11
CA THR A 36 -0.12 -2.90 -6.14
C THR A 36 -0.04 -1.40 -5.88
N LEU A 37 0.60 -1.02 -4.76
CA LEU A 37 0.80 0.41 -4.44
C LEU A 37 1.53 1.13 -5.58
N VAL A 38 2.54 0.47 -6.17
CA VAL A 38 3.19 0.89 -7.41
C VAL A 38 3.37 -0.32 -8.33
N ALA A 39 3.08 -0.16 -9.61
CA ALA A 39 3.49 -1.08 -10.65
C ALA A 39 4.36 -0.35 -11.69
N LEU A 40 5.50 -0.94 -12.02
CA LEU A 40 6.42 -0.48 -13.06
C LEU A 40 6.19 -1.28 -14.33
N ILE A 41 5.96 -0.59 -15.44
CA ILE A 41 5.53 -1.19 -16.70
C ILE A 41 6.58 -0.88 -17.78
N PRO A 42 7.54 -1.80 -18.03
CA PRO A 42 8.53 -1.59 -19.08
C PRO A 42 7.88 -1.56 -20.46
N GLN A 43 8.40 -0.68 -21.31
CA GLN A 43 7.98 -0.50 -22.69
C GLN A 43 9.02 -1.12 -23.62
N GLY A 44 8.61 -1.53 -24.83
CA GLY A 44 9.50 -2.21 -25.79
C GLY A 44 10.66 -1.35 -26.32
N ASN A 45 10.65 -0.04 -26.06
CA ASN A 45 11.70 0.92 -26.44
C ASN A 45 12.71 1.19 -25.29
N GLY A 46 12.61 0.48 -24.17
CA GLY A 46 13.49 0.64 -23.01
C GLY A 46 13.05 1.69 -22.00
N THR A 47 11.96 2.42 -22.26
CA THR A 47 11.35 3.32 -21.26
C THR A 47 10.46 2.54 -20.29
N VAL A 48 10.07 3.19 -19.21
CA VAL A 48 9.16 2.61 -18.20
C VAL A 48 8.05 3.60 -17.91
N THR A 49 6.83 3.13 -17.75
CA THR A 49 5.71 3.91 -17.17
C THR A 49 5.35 3.33 -15.82
N ALA A 50 4.59 4.07 -15.01
CA ALA A 50 4.15 3.60 -13.71
C ALA A 50 2.66 3.83 -13.51
N THR A 51 2.06 2.96 -12.70
CA THR A 51 0.72 3.14 -12.14
C THR A 51 0.76 3.05 -10.63
N VAL A 52 -0.16 3.75 -9.97
CA VAL A 52 -0.40 3.66 -8.52
C VAL A 52 -1.75 3.03 -8.26
N GLY A 53 -1.82 2.13 -7.29
CA GLY A 53 -3.03 1.40 -6.94
C GLY A 53 -3.40 1.49 -5.46
N ASP A 54 -4.62 1.05 -5.15
CA ASP A 54 -5.18 1.05 -3.79
C ASP A 54 -5.26 -0.34 -3.14
N LEU A 55 -4.57 -1.34 -3.71
CA LEU A 55 -4.62 -2.75 -3.31
C LEU A 55 -5.98 -3.44 -3.55
N ARG A 56 -6.91 -2.78 -4.25
CA ARG A 56 -8.23 -3.32 -4.54
C ARG A 56 -8.50 -3.36 -6.03
N GLU A 57 -9.04 -2.27 -6.57
CA GLU A 57 -9.54 -2.21 -7.95
C GLU A 57 -9.05 -0.95 -8.66
N LYS A 58 -8.61 0.08 -7.91
CA LYS A 58 -8.18 1.32 -8.52
C LYS A 58 -6.74 1.19 -8.96
N VAL A 59 -6.50 1.55 -10.22
CA VAL A 59 -5.17 1.70 -10.79
C VAL A 59 -5.17 2.95 -11.66
N GLU A 60 -4.33 3.91 -11.30
CA GLU A 60 -4.22 5.20 -11.97
C GLU A 60 -2.81 5.37 -12.56
N PRO A 61 -2.68 5.89 -13.79
CA PRO A 61 -1.38 6.19 -14.36
C PRO A 61 -0.73 7.35 -13.61
N VAL A 62 0.57 7.26 -13.39
CA VAL A 62 1.35 8.38 -12.86
C VAL A 62 1.46 9.44 -13.96
N THR A 63 1.10 10.68 -13.65
CA THR A 63 1.15 11.80 -14.59
C THR A 63 2.17 12.87 -14.18
N ASN A 64 2.63 13.64 -15.15
CA ASN A 64 3.34 14.90 -14.91
C ASN A 64 2.34 16.02 -14.53
N ASP A 65 2.85 17.19 -14.18
CA ASP A 65 2.04 18.36 -13.80
C ASP A 65 1.10 18.86 -14.92
N ASP A 66 1.45 18.58 -16.18
CA ASP A 66 0.63 18.90 -17.36
C ASP A 66 -0.46 17.85 -17.66
N GLY A 67 -0.56 16.80 -16.83
CA GLY A 67 -1.50 15.70 -16.98
C GLY A 67 -1.08 14.63 -17.99
N SER A 68 0.08 14.77 -18.64
CA SER A 68 0.63 13.71 -19.50
C SER A 68 1.09 12.51 -18.68
N ILE A 69 1.02 11.30 -19.24
CA ILE A 69 1.56 10.10 -18.58
C ILE A 69 3.06 10.28 -18.38
N ARG A 70 3.51 10.05 -17.14
CA ARG A 70 4.92 10.10 -16.79
C ARG A 70 5.63 8.90 -17.41
N VAL A 71 6.71 9.20 -18.13
CA VAL A 71 7.61 8.21 -18.75
C VAL A 71 8.99 8.39 -18.16
N PHE A 72 9.55 7.32 -17.63
CA PHE A 72 10.92 7.23 -17.14
C PHE A 72 11.82 6.73 -18.27
N ALA A 73 12.98 7.35 -18.45
CA ALA A 73 13.89 7.01 -19.54
C ALA A 73 14.52 5.63 -19.37
N THR A 74 14.63 5.15 -18.12
CA THR A 74 15.31 3.90 -17.77
C THR A 74 14.61 3.20 -16.60
N GLU A 75 14.90 1.90 -16.44
CA GLU A 75 14.56 1.12 -15.23
C GLU A 75 15.06 1.82 -13.96
N ASP A 76 16.29 2.33 -13.99
CA ASP A 76 16.93 2.94 -12.83
C ASP A 76 16.16 4.15 -12.33
N GLU A 77 15.78 5.05 -13.25
CA GLU A 77 15.01 6.24 -12.94
C GLU A 77 13.61 5.90 -12.39
N ALA A 78 12.96 4.89 -12.97
CA ALA A 78 11.66 4.42 -12.51
C ALA A 78 11.73 3.83 -11.10
N CYS A 79 12.80 3.07 -10.79
CA CYS A 79 13.00 2.46 -9.48
C CYS A 79 13.37 3.50 -8.41
N GLU A 80 14.19 4.50 -8.73
CA GLU A 80 14.47 5.63 -7.82
C GLU A 80 13.20 6.41 -7.50
N TRP A 81 12.36 6.67 -8.50
CA TRP A 81 11.07 7.32 -8.29
C TRP A 81 10.15 6.46 -7.41
N ALA A 82 10.02 5.16 -7.70
CA ALA A 82 9.17 4.25 -6.93
C ALA A 82 9.61 4.19 -5.46
N TRP A 83 10.91 4.16 -5.20
CA TRP A 83 11.45 4.27 -3.84
C TRP A 83 11.00 5.56 -3.16
N GLY A 84 11.22 6.72 -3.79
CA GLY A 84 10.84 8.01 -3.22
C GLY A 84 9.33 8.15 -2.97
N TYR A 85 8.51 7.47 -3.76
CA TYR A 85 7.06 7.43 -3.58
C TYR A 85 6.63 6.51 -2.43
N LEU A 86 7.20 5.31 -2.35
CA LEU A 86 6.78 4.26 -1.40
C LEU A 86 7.39 4.44 0.00
N GLU A 87 8.68 4.78 0.08
CA GLU A 87 9.44 4.80 1.33
C GLU A 87 8.76 5.62 2.44
N PRO A 88 8.27 6.86 2.21
CA PRO A 88 7.74 7.68 3.30
C PRO A 88 6.51 7.06 3.98
N SER A 89 5.66 6.39 3.19
CA SER A 89 4.44 5.74 3.69
C SER A 89 4.73 4.41 4.39
N LEU A 90 5.80 3.73 3.96
CA LEU A 90 6.16 2.39 4.40
C LEU A 90 7.22 2.38 5.52
N SER A 91 7.94 3.48 5.75
CA SER A 91 8.98 3.58 6.77
C SER A 91 8.48 4.09 8.12
N SER A 92 7.43 4.93 8.13
CA SER A 92 6.94 5.54 9.37
C SER A 92 5.59 4.99 9.79
N SER A 93 5.50 4.44 11.00
CA SER A 93 4.22 4.24 11.68
C SER A 93 3.77 5.56 12.31
N PRO A 94 2.48 5.93 12.25
CA PRO A 94 2.00 7.10 12.98
C PRO A 94 2.39 6.95 14.45
N LYS A 95 3.18 7.90 14.95
CA LYS A 95 3.51 7.97 16.38
C LYS A 95 2.33 8.59 17.08
N TYR A 96 1.55 7.75 17.76
CA TYR A 96 0.50 8.23 18.64
C TYR A 96 1.13 8.78 19.92
N THR A 97 0.63 9.91 20.41
CA THR A 97 0.94 10.34 21.79
C THR A 97 0.32 9.36 22.79
N ALA A 98 0.74 9.45 24.06
CA ALA A 98 0.14 8.66 25.13
C ALA A 98 -1.38 8.90 25.21
N GLU A 99 -1.83 10.16 25.08
CA GLU A 99 -3.26 10.47 25.11
C GLU A 99 -4.02 9.88 23.92
N GLN A 100 -3.44 9.94 22.71
CA GLN A 100 -4.06 9.35 21.51
C GLN A 100 -4.14 7.83 21.60
N THR A 101 -3.16 7.19 22.26
CA THR A 101 -3.17 5.75 22.51
C THR A 101 -4.27 5.37 23.51
N GLU A 102 -4.41 6.13 24.61
CA GLU A 102 -5.48 5.93 25.58
C GLU A 102 -6.88 6.14 24.96
N GLU A 103 -7.04 7.16 24.11
CA GLU A 103 -8.28 7.40 23.40
C GLU A 103 -8.63 6.26 22.43
N ALA A 104 -7.65 5.76 21.67
CA ALA A 104 -7.83 4.60 20.80
C ALA A 104 -8.25 3.35 21.58
N LEU A 105 -7.62 3.09 22.73
CA LEU A 105 -7.97 1.96 23.61
C LEU A 105 -9.38 2.08 24.18
N ARG A 106 -9.77 3.27 24.66
CA ARG A 106 -11.13 3.54 25.15
C ARG A 106 -12.16 3.34 24.04
N SER A 107 -11.88 3.85 22.84
CA SER A 107 -12.76 3.70 21.68
C SER A 107 -12.94 2.22 21.30
N ALA A 108 -11.84 1.45 21.26
CA ALA A 108 -11.87 0.03 20.98
C ALA A 108 -12.70 -0.76 22.03
N GLN A 109 -12.52 -0.46 23.32
CA GLN A 109 -13.32 -1.07 24.39
C GLN A 109 -14.81 -0.74 24.25
N ALA A 110 -15.15 0.52 23.94
CA ALA A 110 -16.54 0.93 23.72
C ALA A 110 -17.18 0.25 22.50
N GLN A 111 -16.40 -0.07 21.47
CA GLN A 111 -16.89 -0.86 20.33
C GLN A 111 -17.10 -2.33 20.70
N LEU A 112 -16.18 -2.94 21.45
CA LEU A 112 -16.33 -4.32 21.93
C LEU A 112 -17.56 -4.47 22.83
N GLN A 113 -17.80 -3.53 23.73
CA GLN A 113 -18.99 -3.54 24.59
C GLN A 113 -20.29 -3.43 23.77
N ARG A 114 -20.31 -2.59 22.73
CA ARG A 114 -21.45 -2.48 21.81
C ARG A 114 -21.69 -3.78 21.05
N ALA A 115 -20.63 -4.40 20.54
CA ALA A 115 -20.73 -5.69 19.85
C ALA A 115 -21.24 -6.79 20.78
N GLN A 116 -20.74 -6.85 22.03
CA GLN A 116 -21.18 -7.81 23.03
C GLN A 116 -22.66 -7.61 23.40
N ALA A 117 -23.10 -6.37 23.63
CA ALA A 117 -24.49 -6.07 23.94
C ALA A 117 -25.46 -6.45 22.79
N LEU A 118 -25.01 -6.30 21.54
CA LEU A 118 -25.76 -6.77 20.38
C LEU A 118 -25.87 -8.30 20.36
N LEU A 119 -24.77 -9.02 20.62
CA LEU A 119 -24.77 -10.49 20.70
C LEU A 119 -25.68 -11.00 21.81
N ASP A 120 -25.61 -10.38 23.00
CA ASP A 120 -26.44 -10.76 24.15
C ASP A 120 -27.93 -10.50 23.89
N ARG A 121 -28.27 -9.42 23.17
CA ARG A 121 -29.64 -9.12 22.75
C ARG A 121 -30.15 -10.01 21.61
N SER A 122 -29.24 -10.56 20.81
CA SER A 122 -29.55 -11.45 19.69
C SER A 122 -29.66 -12.92 20.11
N ARG A 123 -29.30 -13.24 21.36
CA ARG A 123 -29.48 -14.58 21.93
C ARG A 123 -30.98 -14.81 22.12
N PRO A 124 -31.59 -15.80 21.43
CA PRO A 124 -33.00 -16.09 21.63
C PRO A 124 -33.19 -16.57 23.06
N THR A 125 -34.04 -15.88 23.82
CA THR A 125 -34.63 -16.44 25.04
C THR A 125 -35.45 -17.64 24.60
N GLY A 126 -34.85 -18.84 24.67
CA GLY A 126 -35.60 -20.08 24.62
C GLY A 126 -36.57 -20.07 25.78
N HIS A 127 -37.86 -19.89 25.49
CA HIS A 127 -38.93 -20.18 26.41
C HIS A 127 -39.38 -21.61 26.15
N ASP A 128 -39.25 -22.39 27.23
CA ASP A 128 -40.06 -23.51 27.70
C ASP A 128 -41.26 -23.94 26.84
#